data_AF-A0AAV7BRY5-F1
#
_entry.id   AF-A0AAV7BRY5-F1
#
_cell.length_a   1.000
_cell.length_b   1.000
_cell.length_c   1.000
_cell.angle_alpha   90.00
_cell.angle_beta   90.00
_cell.angle_gamma   90.00
#
_symmetry.space_group_name_H-M   'P 1'
#
loop_
_entity.id
_entity.type
_entity.pdbx_description
1 polymer ?
#
loop_
_entity_poly.entity_id
_entity_poly.type
_entity_poly.pdbx_seq_one_letter_code
_entity_poly.pdbx_strand_id
1 'polypeptide(L)'
;MLPSCRLAHQCLASLYAVVVLLIIPSFSQVQRTPIERGFVHWFGPEQSPPLRSSNEWSSWQSWSPCSRTCGGGAAVRTRQCIKRDPTGPDCPGDTRQYQACNMKDCPSGATDFRHFQCSAYNNKPLMGNFHKWVPFQSGQGDCELSCLAQGQNFYYNFGRVLDGTSCHTEYNGICINGQCLKVGCDFILGSDEKTDVCGVCGGQNVSCQHHHSIYTTKYPASGLFGYNEVTMIPAGATNIKVIDKSNNYLALRNRNYHYVINGNWAISYPGVFNVAGTKIQYKRSADNQESFEAPGPTDEDLHVMVLFTEQNSGIEYEYWLPKDYYINHQRDRSSLQDTIETAFSPTLPPATQKPTTTVHTCKYSAITSSKYFPETD
;
A
#
# COMPACT_ATOMS: atom_id res chain seq x y z
N MET A 1 -14.73 62.22 -42.49
CA MET A 1 -15.99 61.76 -43.11
C MET A 1 -16.93 61.27 -42.00
N LEU A 2 -18.11 61.90 -41.90
CA LEU A 2 -19.34 61.43 -41.22
C LEU A 2 -20.35 61.00 -42.33
N PRO A 3 -21.59 60.52 -42.07
CA PRO A 3 -22.33 60.23 -40.81
C PRO A 3 -22.47 58.70 -40.57
N SER A 4 -23.39 58.08 -39.79
CA SER A 4 -24.59 58.44 -38.98
C SER A 4 -24.70 57.43 -37.80
N CYS A 5 -25.42 57.58 -36.65
CA CYS A 5 -26.74 58.13 -36.26
C CYS A 5 -27.95 57.22 -36.65
N ARG A 6 -28.87 56.77 -35.77
CA ARG A 6 -29.40 57.32 -34.49
C ARG A 6 -30.02 56.27 -33.50
N LEU A 7 -30.05 56.64 -32.20
CA LEU A 7 -31.11 56.56 -31.15
C LEU A 7 -32.23 55.48 -31.24
N ALA A 8 -32.76 54.91 -30.13
CA ALA A 8 -33.42 55.64 -29.02
C ALA A 8 -33.67 54.85 -27.72
N HIS A 9 -34.07 55.58 -26.66
CA HIS A 9 -34.42 55.12 -25.30
C HIS A 9 -35.79 54.45 -25.18
N GLN A 10 -35.95 53.61 -24.14
CA GLN A 10 -36.95 53.70 -23.04
C GLN A 10 -36.95 52.36 -22.26
N CYS A 11 -37.26 52.21 -20.96
CA CYS A 11 -37.17 53.01 -19.73
C CYS A 11 -37.98 52.22 -18.67
N LEU A 12 -37.41 51.90 -17.50
CA LEU A 12 -38.12 51.63 -16.22
C LEU A 12 -39.05 50.38 -16.20
N ALA A 13 -39.45 49.75 -15.08
CA ALA A 13 -39.04 49.75 -13.66
C ALA A 13 -39.37 48.31 -13.13
N SER A 14 -38.54 47.68 -12.29
CA SER A 14 -38.60 47.67 -10.81
C SER A 14 -39.85 47.05 -10.15
N LEU A 15 -39.60 46.40 -9.00
CA LEU A 15 -40.50 46.05 -7.88
C LEU A 15 -41.16 44.64 -7.81
N TYR A 16 -40.73 43.91 -6.77
CA TYR A 16 -41.47 43.09 -5.79
C TYR A 16 -42.49 42.02 -6.25
N ALA A 17 -42.22 40.78 -5.82
CA ALA A 17 -43.23 39.74 -5.70
C ALA A 17 -44.22 40.04 -4.56
N VAL A 18 -45.51 39.84 -4.80
CA VAL A 18 -46.58 39.90 -3.78
C VAL A 18 -47.35 38.58 -3.79
N VAL A 19 -47.55 38.04 -2.59
CA VAL A 19 -48.31 36.82 -2.31
C VAL A 19 -49.81 37.06 -2.49
N VAL A 20 -50.51 36.16 -3.17
CA VAL A 20 -51.98 36.03 -3.06
C VAL A 20 -52.35 34.58 -2.83
N LEU A 21 -52.90 34.30 -1.64
CA LEU A 21 -53.59 33.06 -1.32
C LEU A 21 -54.96 33.01 -2.03
N LEU A 22 -55.38 31.83 -2.47
CA LEU A 22 -56.77 31.56 -2.81
C LEU A 22 -57.29 30.37 -1.99
N ILE A 23 -58.43 30.59 -1.33
CA ILE A 23 -59.16 29.67 -0.47
C ILE A 23 -60.54 29.46 -1.12
N ILE A 24 -60.90 28.23 -1.46
CA ILE A 24 -62.30 27.82 -1.73
C ILE A 24 -62.46 26.31 -1.46
N PRO A 25 -63.67 25.79 -1.15
CA PRO A 25 -63.83 25.00 0.07
C PRO A 25 -64.47 23.61 -0.13
N SER A 26 -64.62 22.91 1.00
CA SER A 26 -65.19 21.57 1.15
C SER A 26 -66.61 21.41 0.61
N PHE A 27 -66.91 20.24 0.04
CA PHE A 27 -68.26 19.67 0.01
C PHE A 27 -68.24 18.20 0.43
N SER A 28 -69.32 17.76 1.10
CA SER A 28 -69.43 16.45 1.74
C SER A 28 -70.70 15.71 1.32
N GLN A 29 -70.59 14.37 1.34
CA GLN A 29 -71.67 13.38 1.47
C GLN A 29 -72.78 13.30 0.41
N VAL A 30 -72.86 12.14 -0.26
CA VAL A 30 -74.10 11.34 -0.34
C VAL A 30 -73.72 9.84 -0.31
N GLN A 31 -74.19 9.11 0.71
CA GLN A 31 -74.08 7.64 0.76
C GLN A 31 -75.22 6.98 -0.04
N ARG A 32 -74.92 5.85 -0.70
CA ARG A 32 -75.91 4.83 -1.07
C ARG A 32 -75.32 3.44 -0.81
N THR A 33 -75.92 2.69 0.10
CA THR A 33 -75.61 1.28 0.37
C THR A 33 -76.27 0.36 -0.65
N PRO A 34 -75.63 -0.77 -0.98
CA PRO A 34 -76.43 -1.99 -1.04
C PRO A 34 -75.75 -3.25 -0.44
N ILE A 35 -76.51 -3.90 0.45
CA ILE A 35 -76.72 -5.36 0.57
C ILE A 35 -75.50 -6.20 0.99
N GLU A 36 -75.56 -6.69 2.22
CA GLU A 36 -74.70 -7.76 2.73
C GLU A 36 -74.86 -9.05 1.92
N ARG A 37 -73.72 -9.67 1.58
CA ARG A 37 -73.65 -11.11 1.31
C ARG A 37 -72.71 -11.72 2.33
N GLY A 38 -73.24 -12.57 3.20
CA GLY A 38 -72.44 -13.28 4.19
C GLY A 38 -71.37 -14.13 3.52
N PHE A 39 -70.11 -13.75 3.70
CA PHE A 39 -68.97 -14.53 3.22
C PHE A 39 -68.51 -15.44 4.35
N VAL A 40 -68.70 -16.75 4.16
CA VAL A 40 -68.23 -17.75 5.13
C VAL A 40 -66.70 -17.75 5.08
N HIS A 41 -66.06 -17.29 6.15
CA HIS A 41 -64.61 -17.34 6.29
C HIS A 41 -64.18 -18.81 6.45
N TRP A 42 -63.85 -19.45 5.33
CA TRP A 42 -63.06 -20.66 5.35
C TRP A 42 -61.66 -20.32 5.86
N PHE A 43 -61.32 -20.82 7.06
CA PHE A 43 -59.94 -20.90 7.49
C PHE A 43 -59.23 -21.91 6.58
N GLY A 44 -58.62 -21.41 5.49
CA GLY A 44 -57.63 -22.17 4.75
C GLY A 44 -56.49 -22.55 5.69
N PRO A 45 -55.84 -23.72 5.51
CA PRO A 45 -54.76 -24.12 6.38
C PRO A 45 -53.67 -23.06 6.35
N GLU A 46 -53.20 -22.67 7.53
CA GLU A 46 -52.11 -21.73 7.72
C GLU A 46 -50.91 -22.21 6.91
N GLN A 47 -50.60 -21.51 5.82
CA GLN A 47 -49.42 -21.80 5.02
C GLN A 47 -48.23 -21.44 5.88
N SER A 48 -47.68 -22.44 6.57
CA SER A 48 -46.32 -22.40 7.10
C SER A 48 -45.44 -21.79 6.02
N PRO A 49 -44.63 -20.74 6.31
CA PRO A 49 -43.77 -20.14 5.31
C PRO A 49 -42.98 -21.28 4.66
N PRO A 50 -42.93 -21.35 3.30
CA PRO A 50 -42.35 -22.50 2.63
C PRO A 50 -40.95 -22.69 3.18
N LEU A 51 -40.70 -23.84 3.80
CA LEU A 51 -39.38 -24.21 4.27
C LEU A 51 -38.45 -23.98 3.09
N ARG A 52 -37.56 -22.98 3.20
CA ARG A 52 -36.55 -22.69 2.19
C ARG A 52 -35.55 -23.85 2.25
N SER A 53 -35.93 -24.96 1.63
CA SER A 53 -35.10 -26.13 1.40
C SER A 53 -34.13 -25.81 0.27
N SER A 54 -33.30 -24.78 0.50
CA SER A 54 -32.22 -24.42 -0.41
C SER A 54 -31.24 -25.58 -0.51
N ASN A 55 -30.60 -25.69 -1.67
CA ASN A 55 -29.38 -26.48 -1.78
C ASN A 55 -28.28 -25.77 -0.98
N GLU A 56 -27.49 -26.55 -0.24
CA GLU A 56 -26.54 -26.03 0.75
C GLU A 56 -25.12 -26.46 0.38
N TRP A 57 -24.14 -25.60 0.62
CA TRP A 57 -22.74 -25.98 0.44
C TRP A 57 -22.28 -26.87 1.59
N SER A 58 -21.58 -27.96 1.28
CA SER A 58 -20.79 -28.67 2.28
C SER A 58 -19.74 -27.73 2.88
N SER A 59 -19.25 -28.06 4.08
CA SER A 59 -17.99 -27.48 4.55
C SER A 59 -16.89 -27.69 3.50
N TRP A 60 -15.99 -26.71 3.40
CA TRP A 60 -14.79 -26.85 2.60
C TRP A 60 -13.93 -28.00 3.12
N GLN A 61 -13.41 -28.81 2.21
CA GLN A 61 -12.36 -29.78 2.51
C GLN A 61 -11.06 -29.06 2.92
N SER A 62 -10.14 -29.82 3.51
CA SER A 62 -8.77 -29.36 3.75
C SER A 62 -8.10 -28.95 2.44
N TRP A 63 -7.19 -27.98 2.51
CA TRP A 63 -6.34 -27.60 1.40
C TRP A 63 -5.44 -28.76 0.96
N SER A 64 -5.26 -28.90 -0.36
CA SER A 64 -4.23 -29.77 -0.92
C SER A 64 -2.82 -29.29 -0.53
N PRO A 65 -1.79 -30.14 -0.67
CA PRO A 65 -0.40 -29.67 -0.69
C PRO A 65 -0.21 -28.56 -1.72
N CYS A 66 0.69 -27.62 -1.42
CA CYS A 66 1.06 -26.55 -2.34
C CYS A 66 1.80 -27.11 -3.55
N SER A 67 1.48 -26.63 -4.76
CA SER A 67 2.12 -27.10 -6.00
C SER A 67 3.62 -26.75 -6.12
N ARG A 68 4.12 -25.83 -5.27
CA ARG A 68 5.54 -25.43 -5.19
C ARG A 68 5.97 -25.28 -3.74
N THR A 69 7.26 -25.46 -3.46
CA THR A 69 7.86 -25.30 -2.12
C THR A 69 8.42 -23.90 -1.85
N CYS A 70 8.58 -23.07 -2.90
CA CYS A 70 9.06 -21.70 -2.83
C CYS A 70 8.63 -20.90 -4.08
N GLY A 71 8.76 -19.58 -4.01
CA GLY A 71 8.53 -18.63 -5.11
C GLY A 71 7.06 -18.53 -5.53
N GLY A 72 6.13 -18.82 -4.61
CA GLY A 72 4.68 -18.79 -4.81
C GLY A 72 4.14 -19.97 -5.61
N GLY A 73 3.30 -20.80 -4.99
CA GLY A 73 2.54 -21.86 -5.64
C GLY A 73 1.05 -21.75 -5.36
N ALA A 74 0.29 -22.74 -5.82
CA ALA A 74 -1.15 -22.83 -5.59
C ALA A 74 -1.50 -24.06 -4.75
N ALA A 75 -2.48 -23.91 -3.85
CA ALA A 75 -3.18 -25.01 -3.21
C ALA A 75 -4.67 -24.90 -3.54
N VAL A 76 -5.36 -26.03 -3.70
CA VAL A 76 -6.79 -26.11 -4.00
C VAL A 76 -7.54 -26.76 -2.84
N ARG A 77 -8.74 -26.27 -2.55
CA ARG A 77 -9.74 -26.98 -1.72
C ARG A 77 -11.05 -27.09 -2.47
N THR A 78 -11.86 -28.09 -2.11
CA THR A 78 -13.15 -28.34 -2.76
C THR A 78 -14.30 -28.41 -1.77
N ARG A 79 -15.51 -28.13 -2.24
CA ARG A 79 -16.78 -28.34 -1.53
C ARG A 79 -17.81 -28.91 -2.51
N GLN A 80 -18.81 -29.58 -1.98
CA GLN A 80 -19.89 -30.17 -2.76
C GLN A 80 -21.20 -29.44 -2.49
N CYS A 81 -22.03 -29.29 -3.52
CA CYS A 81 -23.39 -28.81 -3.34
C CYS A 81 -24.26 -29.98 -2.85
N ILE A 82 -24.78 -29.86 -1.63
CA ILE A 82 -25.75 -30.79 -1.05
C ILE A 82 -27.11 -30.42 -1.61
N LYS A 83 -27.50 -31.10 -2.71
CA LYS A 83 -28.79 -30.92 -3.35
C LYS A 83 -29.90 -31.61 -2.55
N ARG A 84 -31.02 -30.90 -2.35
CA ARG A 84 -32.28 -31.46 -1.83
C ARG A 84 -33.01 -32.25 -2.91
N ASP A 85 -32.96 -31.75 -4.14
CA ASP A 85 -33.47 -32.38 -5.36
C ASP A 85 -32.29 -32.64 -6.32
N PRO A 86 -31.98 -33.91 -6.67
CA PRO A 86 -30.92 -34.23 -7.63
C PRO A 86 -31.09 -33.59 -9.01
N THR A 87 -32.32 -33.27 -9.42
CA THR A 87 -32.64 -32.62 -10.69
C THR A 87 -32.61 -31.08 -10.61
N GLY A 88 -32.49 -30.53 -9.40
CA GLY A 88 -32.42 -29.10 -9.15
C GLY A 88 -31.08 -28.45 -9.55
N PRO A 89 -31.04 -27.11 -9.64
CA PRO A 89 -29.84 -26.36 -9.98
C PRO A 89 -28.74 -26.53 -8.93
N ASP A 90 -27.48 -26.37 -9.35
CA ASP A 90 -26.35 -26.33 -8.41
C ASP A 90 -26.37 -25.09 -7.51
N CYS A 91 -25.67 -25.20 -6.40
CA CYS A 91 -25.48 -24.13 -5.43
C CYS A 91 -24.72 -22.97 -6.09
N PRO A 92 -25.08 -21.70 -5.83
CA PRO A 92 -24.38 -20.57 -6.42
C PRO A 92 -22.95 -20.43 -5.87
N GLY A 93 -22.00 -20.12 -6.77
CA GLY A 93 -20.57 -19.96 -6.49
C GLY A 93 -19.75 -21.21 -6.81
N ASP A 94 -18.43 -21.14 -6.59
CA ASP A 94 -17.52 -22.19 -7.06
C ASP A 94 -17.48 -23.43 -6.17
N THR A 95 -17.28 -24.60 -6.80
CA THR A 95 -17.01 -25.89 -6.15
C THR A 95 -15.56 -26.04 -5.70
N ARG A 96 -14.66 -25.22 -6.24
CA ARG A 96 -13.23 -25.18 -5.95
C ARG A 96 -12.81 -23.78 -5.55
N GLN A 97 -11.87 -23.67 -4.63
CA GLN A 97 -11.19 -22.43 -4.32
C GLN A 97 -9.69 -22.68 -4.33
N TYR A 98 -8.92 -21.69 -4.77
CA TYR A 98 -7.47 -21.76 -4.84
C TYR A 98 -6.87 -20.67 -3.95
N GLN A 99 -5.76 -20.97 -3.29
CA GLN A 99 -4.99 -20.00 -2.51
C GLN A 99 -3.53 -20.00 -2.96
N ALA A 100 -2.88 -18.85 -2.81
CA ALA A 100 -1.44 -18.71 -2.86
C ALA A 100 -0.80 -19.41 -1.64
N CYS A 101 0.34 -20.05 -1.86
CA CYS A 101 1.09 -20.72 -0.80
C CYS A 101 2.59 -20.68 -1.08
N ASN A 102 3.41 -20.84 -0.04
CA ASN A 102 4.88 -20.85 -0.14
C ASN A 102 5.45 -19.65 -0.92
N MET A 103 4.96 -18.45 -0.60
CA MET A 103 5.31 -17.18 -1.24
C MET A 103 6.74 -16.68 -0.97
N LYS A 104 7.47 -17.31 -0.04
CA LYS A 104 8.89 -16.99 0.20
C LYS A 104 9.73 -17.29 -1.04
N ASP A 105 10.65 -16.41 -1.37
CA ASP A 105 11.53 -16.58 -2.53
C ASP A 105 12.29 -17.91 -2.50
N CYS A 106 12.57 -18.44 -3.69
CA CYS A 106 13.41 -19.62 -3.82
C CYS A 106 14.89 -19.30 -3.52
N PRO A 107 15.67 -20.29 -3.03
CA PRO A 107 17.11 -20.11 -2.83
C PRO A 107 17.83 -19.61 -4.09
N SER A 108 18.87 -18.81 -3.91
CA SER A 108 19.68 -18.31 -5.02
C SER A 108 20.20 -19.44 -5.91
N GLY A 109 20.01 -19.32 -7.23
CA GLY A 109 20.35 -20.37 -8.19
C GLY A 109 19.27 -21.45 -8.40
N ALA A 110 18.14 -21.40 -7.69
CA ALA A 110 16.99 -22.23 -8.01
C ALA A 110 16.51 -21.97 -9.45
N THR A 111 16.17 -23.04 -10.18
CA THR A 111 15.61 -22.92 -11.52
C THR A 111 14.18 -22.39 -11.46
N ASP A 112 13.86 -21.40 -12.30
CA ASP A 112 12.50 -20.90 -12.44
C ASP A 112 11.52 -22.05 -12.81
N PHE A 113 10.30 -21.99 -12.29
CA PHE A 113 9.34 -23.07 -12.45
C PHE A 113 8.82 -23.21 -13.89
N ARG A 114 8.77 -22.13 -14.68
CA ARG A 114 8.46 -22.20 -16.12
C ARG A 114 9.66 -22.73 -16.91
N HIS A 115 10.89 -22.36 -16.51
CA HIS A 115 12.11 -22.92 -17.09
C HIS A 115 12.19 -24.43 -16.87
N PHE A 116 11.88 -24.92 -15.67
CA PHE A 116 11.78 -26.35 -15.39
C PHE A 116 10.80 -27.05 -16.34
N GLN A 117 9.61 -26.48 -16.53
CA GLN A 117 8.60 -27.03 -17.45
C GLN A 117 9.06 -27.08 -18.91
N CYS A 118 9.73 -26.04 -19.42
CA CYS A 118 10.36 -26.08 -20.75
C CYS A 118 11.43 -27.19 -20.82
N SER A 119 12.31 -27.26 -19.82
CA SER A 119 13.43 -28.21 -19.80
C SER A 119 13.00 -29.69 -19.80
N ALA A 120 11.78 -29.99 -19.34
CA ALA A 120 11.18 -31.32 -19.39
C ALA A 120 10.93 -31.85 -20.83
N TYR A 121 11.07 -30.99 -21.85
CA TYR A 121 11.00 -31.34 -23.26
C TYR A 121 12.38 -31.48 -23.93
N ASN A 122 13.49 -31.25 -23.22
CA ASN A 122 14.85 -31.33 -23.79
C ASN A 122 15.17 -32.71 -24.37
N ASN A 123 14.67 -33.76 -23.70
CA ASN A 123 14.87 -35.16 -24.10
C ASN A 123 13.71 -35.71 -24.95
N LYS A 124 12.86 -34.83 -25.51
CA LYS A 124 11.76 -35.20 -26.41
C LYS A 124 12.05 -34.63 -27.80
N PRO A 125 12.18 -35.46 -28.85
CA PRO A 125 12.53 -34.96 -30.16
C PRO A 125 11.35 -34.20 -30.78
N LEU A 126 11.61 -32.99 -31.29
CA LEU A 126 10.69 -32.25 -32.14
C LEU A 126 11.15 -32.39 -33.59
N MET A 127 10.31 -32.97 -34.45
CA MET A 127 10.63 -33.24 -35.86
C MET A 127 11.98 -33.98 -36.05
N GLY A 128 12.29 -34.91 -35.15
CA GLY A 128 13.52 -35.72 -35.16
C GLY A 128 14.74 -35.10 -34.47
N ASN A 129 14.69 -33.82 -34.07
CA ASN A 129 15.79 -33.12 -33.42
C ASN A 129 15.54 -32.87 -31.93
N PHE A 130 16.60 -32.92 -31.13
CA PHE A 130 16.57 -32.52 -29.72
C PHE A 130 16.99 -31.05 -29.58
N HIS A 131 16.33 -30.32 -28.70
CA HIS A 131 16.59 -28.89 -28.47
C HIS A 131 16.66 -28.63 -26.98
N LYS A 132 17.47 -27.63 -26.58
CA LYS A 132 17.44 -27.11 -25.21
C LYS A 132 16.39 -26.00 -25.14
N TRP A 133 15.32 -26.24 -24.42
CA TRP A 133 14.17 -25.34 -24.32
C TRP A 133 14.30 -24.39 -23.13
N VAL A 134 14.03 -23.11 -23.36
CA VAL A 134 13.97 -22.06 -22.32
C VAL A 134 12.67 -21.26 -22.44
N PRO A 135 12.14 -20.65 -21.37
CA PRO A 135 10.90 -19.88 -21.43
C PRO A 135 10.93 -18.75 -22.44
N PHE A 136 9.80 -18.53 -23.12
CA PHE A 136 9.63 -17.45 -24.08
C PHE A 136 8.30 -16.74 -23.88
N GLN A 137 8.32 -15.41 -23.75
CA GLN A 137 7.11 -14.60 -23.71
C GLN A 137 6.66 -14.28 -25.14
N SER A 138 5.78 -15.11 -25.68
CA SER A 138 5.21 -14.96 -27.03
C SER A 138 4.15 -13.86 -27.15
N GLY A 139 3.68 -13.30 -26.03
CA GLY A 139 2.54 -12.37 -25.97
C GLY A 139 1.17 -13.03 -26.17
N GLN A 140 1.09 -14.35 -26.37
CA GLN A 140 -0.18 -15.05 -26.65
C GLN A 140 -0.94 -15.52 -25.39
N GLY A 141 -0.33 -15.41 -24.20
CA GLY A 141 -1.01 -15.59 -22.92
C GLY A 141 -0.05 -15.95 -21.80
N ASP A 142 -0.18 -15.31 -20.64
CA ASP A 142 0.78 -15.48 -19.54
C ASP A 142 0.81 -16.89 -18.94
N CYS A 143 -0.21 -17.72 -19.20
CA CYS A 143 -0.29 -19.11 -18.72
C CYS A 143 -0.06 -20.16 -19.80
N GLU A 144 0.56 -19.77 -20.92
CA GLU A 144 1.03 -20.70 -21.94
C GLU A 144 2.51 -21.11 -21.72
N LEU A 145 2.83 -22.35 -22.09
CA LEU A 145 4.18 -22.90 -22.07
C LEU A 145 4.83 -22.72 -23.45
N SER A 146 5.02 -21.45 -23.83
CA SER A 146 5.86 -21.08 -24.98
C SER A 146 7.34 -21.20 -24.59
N CYS A 147 8.09 -21.99 -25.35
CA CYS A 147 9.51 -22.25 -25.09
C CYS A 147 10.34 -21.99 -26.36
N LEU A 148 11.39 -21.18 -26.26
CA LEU A 148 12.38 -20.94 -27.31
C LEU A 148 13.39 -22.09 -27.36
N ALA A 149 13.73 -22.58 -28.56
CA ALA A 149 14.86 -23.48 -28.74
C ALA A 149 16.16 -22.68 -28.64
N GLN A 150 16.95 -22.88 -27.58
CA GLN A 150 18.14 -22.08 -27.31
C GLN A 150 19.17 -22.21 -28.47
N GLY A 151 19.58 -21.06 -29.01
CA GLY A 151 20.48 -20.99 -30.17
C GLY A 151 19.78 -21.19 -31.53
N GLN A 152 18.44 -21.20 -31.56
CA GLN A 152 17.64 -21.30 -32.77
C GLN A 152 16.64 -20.13 -32.85
N ASN A 153 16.18 -19.81 -34.05
CA ASN A 153 15.25 -18.70 -34.31
C ASN A 153 13.77 -19.13 -34.29
N PHE A 154 13.40 -20.11 -33.46
CA PHE A 154 12.02 -20.56 -33.33
C PHE A 154 11.67 -20.96 -31.90
N TYR A 155 10.39 -20.78 -31.55
CA TYR A 155 9.80 -21.25 -30.31
C TYR A 155 8.69 -22.28 -30.63
N TYR A 156 8.33 -23.08 -29.63
CA TYR A 156 7.22 -24.02 -29.72
C TYR A 156 6.32 -23.86 -28.49
N ASN A 157 5.01 -24.02 -28.67
CA ASN A 157 4.03 -23.93 -27.59
C ASN A 157 3.64 -25.35 -27.15
N PHE A 158 4.00 -25.71 -25.92
CA PHE A 158 3.73 -27.03 -25.34
C PHE A 158 2.37 -27.11 -24.61
N GLY A 159 1.52 -26.08 -24.75
CA GLY A 159 0.20 -26.00 -24.14
C GLY A 159 0.16 -25.04 -22.97
N ARG A 160 -0.54 -25.42 -21.89
CA ARG A 160 -0.66 -24.62 -20.67
C ARG A 160 0.48 -24.92 -19.69
N VAL A 161 0.88 -23.91 -18.92
CA VAL A 161 1.75 -24.14 -17.76
C VAL A 161 1.00 -24.87 -16.64
N LEU A 162 1.75 -25.51 -15.75
CA LEU A 162 1.23 -26.15 -14.55
C LEU A 162 0.65 -25.13 -13.56
N ASP A 163 -0.40 -25.52 -12.84
CA ASP A 163 -1.04 -24.70 -11.82
C ASP A 163 -0.04 -24.32 -10.69
N GLY A 164 0.02 -23.03 -10.35
CA GLY A 164 1.06 -22.49 -9.46
C GLY A 164 2.25 -21.84 -10.17
N THR A 165 2.29 -21.85 -11.51
CA THR A 165 3.29 -21.08 -12.26
C THR A 165 2.99 -19.59 -12.17
N SER A 166 4.00 -18.76 -11.87
CA SER A 166 3.82 -17.30 -11.81
C SER A 166 3.48 -16.72 -13.19
N CYS A 167 2.58 -15.74 -13.22
CA CYS A 167 2.16 -14.98 -14.39
C CYS A 167 1.99 -13.50 -14.03
N HIS A 168 2.24 -12.63 -15.02
CA HIS A 168 2.31 -11.16 -14.87
C HIS A 168 3.36 -10.66 -13.84
N THR A 169 4.13 -9.62 -14.17
CA THR A 169 5.21 -9.12 -13.29
C THR A 169 4.78 -8.02 -12.32
N GLU A 170 3.78 -7.21 -12.69
CA GLU A 170 3.33 -6.06 -11.88
C GLU A 170 2.52 -6.49 -10.65
N TYR A 171 1.63 -7.48 -10.83
CA TYR A 171 0.81 -8.08 -9.78
C TYR A 171 1.25 -9.52 -9.68
N ASN A 172 1.57 -10.00 -8.46
CA ASN A 172 2.08 -11.35 -8.23
C ASN A 172 1.00 -12.39 -8.59
N GLY A 173 0.85 -12.73 -9.88
CA GLY A 173 -0.21 -13.58 -10.40
C GLY A 173 0.21 -15.04 -10.45
N ILE A 174 -0.78 -15.93 -10.37
CA ILE A 174 -0.57 -17.38 -10.39
C ILE A 174 -1.52 -18.02 -11.40
N CYS A 175 -0.97 -18.85 -12.29
CA CYS A 175 -1.72 -19.60 -13.27
C CYS A 175 -2.54 -20.71 -12.61
N ILE A 176 -3.84 -20.76 -12.94
CA ILE A 176 -4.78 -21.81 -12.58
C ILE A 176 -5.61 -22.16 -13.80
N ASN A 177 -5.64 -23.43 -14.22
CA ASN A 177 -6.39 -23.92 -15.39
C ASN A 177 -6.12 -23.12 -16.69
N GLY A 178 -4.94 -22.53 -16.84
CA GLY A 178 -4.57 -21.68 -17.97
C GLY A 178 -5.04 -20.21 -17.91
N GLN A 179 -5.61 -19.77 -16.79
CA GLN A 179 -5.92 -18.35 -16.53
C GLN A 179 -4.96 -17.78 -15.49
N CYS A 180 -4.52 -16.52 -15.67
CA CYS A 180 -3.70 -15.84 -14.68
C CYS A 180 -4.62 -15.22 -13.61
N LEU A 181 -4.57 -15.74 -12.39
CA LEU A 181 -5.35 -15.22 -11.27
C LEU A 181 -4.47 -14.36 -10.37
N LYS A 182 -4.95 -13.16 -10.05
CA LYS A 182 -4.31 -12.27 -9.08
C LYS A 182 -4.41 -12.88 -7.67
N VAL A 183 -3.33 -12.79 -6.90
CA VAL A 183 -3.35 -13.08 -5.45
C VAL A 183 -4.08 -11.95 -4.72
N GLY A 184 -5.20 -12.28 -4.05
CA GLY A 184 -5.92 -11.36 -3.16
C GLY A 184 -5.16 -11.07 -1.87
N CYS A 185 -5.59 -10.04 -1.12
CA CYS A 185 -4.97 -9.71 0.18
C CYS A 185 -5.22 -10.77 1.27
N ASP A 186 -6.20 -11.65 1.03
CA ASP A 186 -6.58 -12.82 1.81
C ASP A 186 -5.82 -14.10 1.37
N PHE A 187 -4.86 -13.95 0.45
CA PHE A 187 -4.16 -15.02 -0.27
C PHE A 187 -5.05 -15.91 -1.16
N ILE A 188 -6.34 -15.62 -1.31
CA ILE A 188 -7.22 -16.35 -2.23
C ILE A 188 -6.97 -15.86 -3.66
N LEU A 189 -6.84 -16.80 -4.60
CA LEU A 189 -6.61 -16.47 -6.00
C LEU A 189 -7.92 -16.04 -6.66
N GLY A 190 -7.91 -14.85 -7.28
CA GLY A 190 -9.10 -14.25 -7.88
C GLY A 190 -10.08 -13.67 -6.85
N SER A 191 -9.64 -13.39 -5.62
CA SER A 191 -10.48 -12.72 -4.62
C SER A 191 -10.72 -11.25 -4.98
N ASP A 192 -11.96 -10.79 -4.80
CA ASP A 192 -12.35 -9.38 -4.90
C ASP A 192 -12.02 -8.57 -3.63
N GLU A 193 -11.57 -9.25 -2.56
CA GLU A 193 -11.16 -8.61 -1.30
C GLU A 193 -9.98 -7.66 -1.48
N LYS A 194 -10.06 -6.54 -0.77
CA LYS A 194 -9.10 -5.43 -0.85
C LYS A 194 -8.60 -5.04 0.53
N THR A 195 -7.36 -4.54 0.57
CA THR A 195 -6.83 -3.85 1.73
C THR A 195 -7.56 -2.52 1.90
N ASP A 196 -7.92 -2.21 3.14
CA ASP A 196 -8.38 -0.89 3.54
C ASP A 196 -7.20 0.11 3.59
N VAL A 197 -7.44 1.38 3.95
CA VAL A 197 -6.35 2.39 3.97
C VAL A 197 -5.25 2.08 5.00
N CYS A 198 -5.55 1.23 5.97
CA CYS A 198 -4.68 0.74 7.04
C CYS A 198 -3.91 -0.53 6.64
N GLY A 199 -4.02 -1.00 5.38
CA GLY A 199 -3.40 -2.24 4.91
C GLY A 199 -4.10 -3.51 5.38
N VAL A 200 -5.27 -3.43 6.03
CA VAL A 200 -6.00 -4.58 6.54
C VAL A 200 -6.92 -5.14 5.46
N CYS A 201 -6.74 -6.41 5.10
CA CYS A 201 -7.61 -7.08 4.12
C CYS A 201 -9.04 -7.21 4.66
N GLY A 202 -10.04 -6.77 3.88
CA GLY A 202 -11.44 -6.69 4.33
C GLY A 202 -11.67 -5.68 5.46
N GLY A 203 -10.71 -4.76 5.68
CA GLY A 203 -10.75 -3.78 6.76
C GLY A 203 -11.78 -2.67 6.57
N GLN A 204 -11.96 -1.86 7.61
CA GLN A 204 -13.00 -0.82 7.69
C GLN A 204 -12.46 0.61 7.82
N ASN A 205 -11.15 0.83 7.58
CA ASN A 205 -10.44 2.10 7.72
C ASN A 205 -10.40 2.65 9.17
N VAL A 206 -10.44 1.77 10.19
CA VAL A 206 -10.59 2.14 11.61
C VAL A 206 -9.39 1.81 12.50
N SER A 207 -8.45 0.97 12.06
CA SER A 207 -7.27 0.53 12.85
C SER A 207 -6.10 1.53 12.83
N CYS A 208 -6.10 2.46 11.88
CA CYS A 208 -5.03 3.43 11.65
C CYS A 208 -5.52 4.88 11.79
N GLN A 209 -4.57 5.81 11.74
CA GLN A 209 -4.79 7.25 11.68
C GLN A 209 -3.94 7.85 10.55
N HIS A 210 -4.50 8.85 9.86
CA HIS A 210 -3.84 9.59 8.78
C HIS A 210 -2.88 10.62 9.35
N HIS A 211 -1.70 10.72 8.74
CA HIS A 211 -0.74 11.79 8.92
C HIS A 211 -0.55 12.50 7.58
N HIS A 212 -0.67 13.83 7.57
CA HIS A 212 -0.41 14.69 6.42
C HIS A 212 0.36 15.92 6.89
N SER A 213 1.37 16.32 6.11
CA SER A 213 2.18 17.50 6.41
C SER A 213 2.86 18.06 5.17
N ILE A 214 3.37 19.28 5.28
CA ILE A 214 4.08 20.00 4.21
C ILE A 214 5.40 20.54 4.76
N TYR A 215 6.51 20.06 4.21
CA TYR A 215 7.84 20.49 4.59
C TYR A 215 8.23 21.77 3.83
N THR A 216 8.29 22.89 4.56
CA THR A 216 8.45 24.25 4.03
C THR A 216 9.80 24.91 4.38
N THR A 217 10.74 24.13 4.95
CA THR A 217 12.08 24.61 5.31
C THR A 217 12.77 25.23 4.09
N LYS A 218 13.28 26.45 4.27
CA LYS A 218 14.04 27.17 3.25
C LYS A 218 15.45 26.57 3.11
N TYR A 219 16.06 26.77 1.95
CA TYR A 219 17.41 26.33 1.56
C TYR A 219 18.38 26.28 2.75
N PRO A 220 19.16 25.20 2.96
CA PRO A 220 19.84 24.92 4.22
C PRO A 220 20.70 26.09 4.69
N ALA A 221 20.25 26.72 5.78
CA ALA A 221 20.94 27.86 6.41
C ALA A 221 22.34 27.49 6.95
N SER A 222 22.66 26.19 6.97
CA SER A 222 23.83 25.55 7.58
C SER A 222 24.85 25.00 6.58
N GLY A 223 24.86 25.46 5.33
CA GLY A 223 26.02 25.36 4.41
C GLY A 223 26.46 23.96 3.95
N LEU A 224 25.80 22.88 4.38
CA LEU A 224 26.05 21.52 3.93
C LEU A 224 25.38 21.28 2.57
N PHE A 225 26.18 21.30 1.50
CA PHE A 225 25.77 20.82 0.18
C PHE A 225 25.44 19.32 0.25
N GLY A 226 24.20 18.94 -0.04
CA GLY A 226 23.78 17.54 -0.07
C GLY A 226 22.29 17.34 0.15
N TYR A 227 21.93 16.09 0.44
CA TYR A 227 20.57 15.68 0.77
C TYR A 227 20.19 16.07 2.20
N ASN A 228 19.09 16.81 2.34
CA ASN A 228 18.52 17.25 3.60
C ASN A 228 17.33 16.35 3.97
N GLU A 229 17.15 16.04 5.24
CA GLU A 229 16.02 15.22 5.70
C GLU A 229 14.72 16.03 5.71
N VAL A 230 13.68 15.47 5.10
CA VAL A 230 12.32 16.04 5.01
C VAL A 230 11.46 15.51 6.14
N THR A 231 11.47 14.19 6.33
CA THR A 231 10.73 13.48 7.38
C THR A 231 11.21 12.03 7.48
N MET A 232 10.91 11.40 8.62
CA MET A 232 11.01 9.96 8.80
C MET A 232 9.59 9.37 8.77
N ILE A 233 9.38 8.35 7.94
CA ILE A 233 8.14 7.59 7.81
C ILE A 233 8.36 6.27 8.58
N PRO A 234 7.67 6.06 9.72
CA PRO A 234 7.93 4.89 10.57
C PRO A 234 7.60 3.55 9.92
N ALA A 235 8.17 2.48 10.45
CA ALA A 235 7.68 1.12 10.22
C ALA A 235 6.18 1.00 10.56
N GLY A 236 5.46 0.17 9.80
CA GLY A 236 4.01 -0.01 9.87
C GLY A 236 3.20 0.99 9.04
N ALA A 237 3.83 1.94 8.33
CA ALA A 237 3.13 2.94 7.55
C ALA A 237 2.53 2.39 6.23
N THR A 238 1.27 2.71 5.96
CA THR A 238 0.51 2.31 4.76
C THR A 238 0.05 3.52 3.96
N ASN A 239 -0.27 3.32 2.67
CA ASN A 239 -0.66 4.39 1.73
C ASN A 239 0.26 5.62 1.82
N ILE A 240 1.56 5.37 1.73
CA ILE A 240 2.58 6.40 1.75
C ILE A 240 2.56 7.13 0.40
N LYS A 241 2.57 8.46 0.46
CA LYS A 241 2.71 9.32 -0.71
C LYS A 241 3.57 10.53 -0.38
N VAL A 242 4.53 10.81 -1.23
CA VAL A 242 5.35 12.03 -1.18
C VAL A 242 5.32 12.69 -2.55
N ILE A 243 5.11 14.00 -2.58
CA ILE A 243 5.03 14.80 -3.80
C ILE A 243 5.88 16.06 -3.64
N ASP A 244 6.76 16.30 -4.61
CA ASP A 244 7.39 17.59 -4.83
C ASP A 244 6.97 18.15 -6.21
N LYS A 245 6.79 19.46 -6.29
CA LYS A 245 6.36 20.19 -7.50
C LYS A 245 7.40 21.27 -7.80
N SER A 246 8.64 20.81 -7.96
CA SER A 246 9.85 21.60 -7.91
C SER A 246 10.95 20.95 -8.74
N ASN A 247 11.93 21.73 -9.18
CA ASN A 247 13.13 21.22 -9.85
C ASN A 247 14.11 20.51 -8.89
N ASN A 248 13.79 20.40 -7.59
CA ASN A 248 14.56 19.63 -6.62
C ASN A 248 14.57 18.12 -6.95
N TYR A 249 15.33 17.37 -6.15
CA TYR A 249 15.38 15.91 -6.23
C TYR A 249 15.07 15.30 -4.87
N LEU A 250 13.89 14.68 -4.74
CA LEU A 250 13.58 13.76 -3.66
C LEU A 250 14.58 12.60 -3.67
N ALA A 251 14.84 12.01 -2.51
CA ALA A 251 15.51 10.73 -2.41
C ALA A 251 14.94 9.96 -1.22
N LEU A 252 15.10 8.64 -1.25
CA LEU A 252 14.61 7.77 -0.19
C LEU A 252 15.74 6.89 0.33
N ARG A 253 15.91 6.84 1.65
CA ARG A 253 16.86 5.95 2.32
C ARG A 253 16.11 5.00 3.24
N ASN A 254 16.63 3.79 3.39
CA ASN A 254 16.17 2.88 4.43
C ASN A 254 16.89 3.13 5.77
N ARG A 255 16.50 2.39 6.81
CA ARG A 255 17.11 2.41 8.14
C ARG A 255 18.63 2.18 8.15
N ASN A 256 19.15 1.43 7.16
CA ASN A 256 20.59 1.20 6.97
C ASN A 256 21.29 2.33 6.20
N TYR A 257 20.65 3.50 6.08
CA TYR A 257 21.14 4.70 5.42
C TYR A 257 21.43 4.58 3.91
N HIS A 258 21.09 3.45 3.29
CA HIS A 258 21.28 3.17 1.87
C HIS A 258 20.18 3.83 1.03
N TYR A 259 20.57 4.54 -0.03
CA TYR A 259 19.64 5.18 -0.96
C TYR A 259 18.97 4.14 -1.88
N VAL A 260 17.65 4.19 -1.96
CA VAL A 260 16.81 3.32 -2.81
C VAL A 260 16.30 4.09 -4.03
N ILE A 261 15.95 5.36 -3.84
CA ILE A 261 15.53 6.29 -4.91
C ILE A 261 16.49 7.49 -4.89
N ASN A 262 17.04 7.82 -6.07
CA ASN A 262 18.08 8.84 -6.27
C ASN A 262 19.26 8.63 -5.28
N GLY A 263 19.97 9.68 -4.90
CA GLY A 263 21.10 9.58 -3.97
C GLY A 263 22.44 9.33 -4.65
N ASN A 264 23.54 9.44 -3.89
CA ASN A 264 24.92 9.25 -4.38
C ASN A 264 25.26 10.08 -5.65
N TRP A 265 24.65 11.25 -5.80
CA TRP A 265 24.74 12.14 -6.99
C TRP A 265 24.21 11.52 -8.30
N ALA A 266 23.39 10.46 -8.21
CA ALA A 266 22.71 9.81 -9.32
C ALA A 266 21.19 10.02 -9.26
N ILE A 267 20.56 10.01 -10.42
CA ILE A 267 19.10 10.10 -10.59
C ILE A 267 18.61 8.73 -11.05
N SER A 268 17.67 8.14 -10.31
CA SER A 268 16.98 6.92 -10.66
C SER A 268 16.04 7.14 -11.85
N TYR A 269 15.88 6.13 -12.69
CA TYR A 269 14.79 6.13 -13.67
C TYR A 269 13.43 5.90 -12.95
N PRO A 270 12.32 6.49 -13.44
CA PRO A 270 10.97 6.17 -12.96
C PRO A 270 10.68 4.66 -13.05
N GLY A 271 10.06 4.09 -12.03
CA GLY A 271 9.89 2.63 -11.93
C GLY A 271 9.51 2.14 -10.54
N VAL A 272 9.54 0.83 -10.35
CA VAL A 272 9.19 0.14 -9.09
C VAL A 272 10.46 -0.30 -8.37
N PHE A 273 10.57 0.05 -7.09
CA PHE A 273 11.69 -0.27 -6.21
C PHE A 273 11.22 -1.09 -5.00
N ASN A 274 11.95 -2.14 -4.62
CA ASN A 274 11.66 -2.91 -3.40
C ASN A 274 12.42 -2.30 -2.21
N VAL A 275 11.72 -1.98 -1.12
CA VAL A 275 12.32 -1.51 0.15
C VAL A 275 11.35 -1.74 1.31
N ALA A 276 11.85 -2.01 2.51
CA ALA A 276 11.05 -2.12 3.73
C ALA A 276 9.79 -3.01 3.58
N GLY A 277 9.93 -4.20 2.99
CA GLY A 277 8.82 -5.14 2.79
C GLY A 277 7.83 -4.76 1.68
N THR A 278 7.90 -3.55 1.13
CA THR A 278 6.93 -3.02 0.16
C THR A 278 7.56 -2.66 -1.20
N LYS A 279 6.70 -2.41 -2.19
CA LYS A 279 7.06 -1.88 -3.51
C LYS A 279 6.74 -0.40 -3.57
N ILE A 280 7.71 0.43 -3.95
CA ILE A 280 7.54 1.87 -4.13
C ILE A 280 7.52 2.20 -5.61
N GLN A 281 6.45 2.84 -6.06
CA GLN A 281 6.33 3.38 -7.40
C GLN A 281 6.88 4.82 -7.40
N TYR A 282 8.08 4.98 -7.95
CA TYR A 282 8.70 6.28 -8.17
C TYR A 282 8.30 6.82 -9.56
N LYS A 283 7.95 8.12 -9.61
CA LYS A 283 7.48 8.83 -10.81
C LYS A 283 8.17 10.19 -10.88
N ARG A 284 8.60 10.57 -12.09
CA ARG A 284 9.04 11.93 -12.41
C ARG A 284 8.45 12.31 -13.76
N SER A 285 7.72 13.41 -13.82
CA SER A 285 7.02 13.88 -15.04
C SER A 285 7.64 15.15 -15.61
N ALA A 286 7.29 15.48 -16.86
CA ALA A 286 7.90 16.57 -17.63
C ALA A 286 7.53 17.98 -17.13
N ASP A 287 6.54 18.09 -16.23
CA ASP A 287 6.16 19.30 -15.50
C ASP A 287 7.01 19.52 -14.22
N ASN A 288 8.08 18.74 -14.03
CA ASN A 288 8.94 18.72 -12.84
C ASN A 288 8.18 18.36 -11.55
N GLN A 289 7.10 17.59 -11.66
CA GLN A 289 6.55 16.88 -10.52
C GLN A 289 7.35 15.59 -10.28
N GLU A 290 7.81 15.40 -9.06
CA GLU A 290 8.46 14.19 -8.58
C GLU A 290 7.61 13.60 -7.46
N SER A 291 7.38 12.29 -7.50
CA SER A 291 6.62 11.62 -6.45
C SER A 291 7.06 10.19 -6.25
N PHE A 292 6.79 9.68 -5.06
CA PHE A 292 6.80 8.24 -4.83
C PHE A 292 5.61 7.82 -3.96
N GLU A 293 5.04 6.67 -4.31
CA GLU A 293 3.85 6.09 -3.71
C GLU A 293 4.16 4.65 -3.27
N ALA A 294 3.72 4.25 -2.07
CA ALA A 294 3.88 2.90 -1.56
C ALA A 294 2.62 2.42 -0.82
N PRO A 295 2.10 1.20 -1.09
CA PRO A 295 0.95 0.68 -0.37
C PRO A 295 1.28 0.39 1.10
N GLY A 296 2.51 -0.06 1.38
CA GLY A 296 2.92 -0.55 2.70
C GLY A 296 2.27 -1.91 3.04
N PRO A 297 2.28 -2.31 4.32
CA PRO A 297 2.99 -1.67 5.42
C PRO A 297 4.51 -1.69 5.23
N THR A 298 5.23 -0.78 5.88
CA THR A 298 6.70 -0.78 5.91
C THR A 298 7.26 -1.67 7.02
N ASP A 299 8.24 -2.52 6.73
CA ASP A 299 8.91 -3.37 7.74
C ASP A 299 9.97 -2.61 8.56
N GLU A 300 10.45 -1.47 8.06
CA GLU A 300 11.48 -0.62 8.68
C GLU A 300 11.20 0.87 8.41
N ASP A 301 11.82 1.74 9.21
CA ASP A 301 11.73 3.19 9.04
C ASP A 301 12.36 3.65 7.72
N LEU A 302 11.72 4.62 7.07
CA LEU A 302 12.16 5.22 5.81
C LEU A 302 12.45 6.70 6.00
N HIS A 303 13.59 7.16 5.50
CA HIS A 303 14.00 8.56 5.58
C HIS A 303 13.80 9.23 4.22
N VAL A 304 12.86 10.18 4.18
CA VAL A 304 12.60 11.03 3.01
C VAL A 304 13.61 12.16 3.01
N MET A 305 14.31 12.32 1.89
CA MET A 305 15.38 13.29 1.72
C MET A 305 15.08 14.20 0.52
N VAL A 306 15.69 15.38 0.47
CA VAL A 306 15.67 16.28 -0.68
C VAL A 306 17.05 16.89 -0.94
N LEU A 307 17.48 16.89 -2.20
CA LEU A 307 18.58 17.70 -2.71
C LEU A 307 17.99 18.95 -3.36
N PHE A 308 18.28 20.11 -2.76
CA PHE A 308 17.79 21.39 -3.25
C PHE A 308 18.59 21.90 -4.45
N THR A 309 17.88 22.17 -5.54
CA THR A 309 18.40 22.88 -6.73
C THR A 309 17.77 24.26 -6.85
N GLU A 310 16.59 24.45 -6.27
CA GLU A 310 15.87 25.72 -6.21
C GLU A 310 15.27 25.97 -4.82
N GLN A 311 14.44 27.01 -4.68
CA GLN A 311 13.73 27.27 -3.44
C GLN A 311 12.60 26.26 -3.25
N ASN A 312 12.57 25.61 -2.08
CA ASN A 312 11.48 24.73 -1.66
C ASN A 312 10.10 25.42 -1.77
N SER A 313 9.25 24.92 -2.66
CA SER A 313 7.85 25.35 -2.83
C SER A 313 6.88 24.65 -1.87
N GLY A 314 7.33 23.61 -1.17
CA GLY A 314 6.59 22.79 -0.21
C GLY A 314 6.52 21.33 -0.64
N ILE A 315 7.26 20.46 0.04
CA ILE A 315 7.20 19.01 -0.19
C ILE A 315 6.04 18.45 0.64
N GLU A 316 5.03 17.93 -0.03
CA GLU A 316 3.82 17.38 0.58
C GLU A 316 4.01 15.89 0.84
N TYR A 317 3.68 15.42 2.04
CA TYR A 317 3.73 14.00 2.36
C TYR A 317 2.56 13.54 3.24
N GLU A 318 2.10 12.33 2.96
CA GLU A 318 1.08 11.64 3.74
C GLU A 318 1.36 10.14 3.88
N TYR A 319 0.82 9.57 4.95
CA TYR A 319 0.77 8.14 5.21
C TYR A 319 -0.28 7.83 6.27
N TRP A 320 -0.60 6.56 6.46
CA TRP A 320 -1.45 6.06 7.54
C TRP A 320 -0.62 5.18 8.47
N LEU A 321 -0.79 5.32 9.79
CA LEU A 321 -0.10 4.50 10.79
C LEU A 321 -1.11 3.82 11.73
N PRO A 322 -0.87 2.58 12.18
CA PRO A 322 -1.65 1.93 13.22
C PRO A 322 -1.76 2.81 14.47
N LYS A 323 -2.94 2.89 15.08
CA LYS A 323 -3.20 3.75 16.25
C LYS A 323 -2.28 3.44 17.43
N ASP A 324 -1.97 2.16 17.61
CA ASP A 324 -1.08 1.60 18.63
C ASP A 324 0.33 2.22 18.56
N TYR A 325 0.79 2.57 17.35
CA TYR A 325 2.10 3.15 17.08
C TYR A 325 2.23 4.59 17.59
N TYR A 326 1.15 5.38 17.48
CA TYR A 326 1.08 6.75 18.01
C TYR A 326 1.13 6.78 19.54
N ILE A 327 0.48 5.82 20.20
CA ILE A 327 0.46 5.71 21.67
C ILE A 327 1.88 5.47 22.20
N ASN A 328 2.65 4.61 21.53
CA ASN A 328 4.04 4.35 21.91
C ASN A 328 4.96 5.56 21.61
N HIS A 329 4.84 6.18 20.43
CA HIS A 329 5.59 7.41 20.11
C HIS A 329 5.33 8.56 21.10
N GLN A 330 4.10 8.69 21.64
CA GLN A 330 3.83 9.69 22.68
C GLN A 330 4.46 9.31 24.03
N ARG A 331 4.53 8.03 24.40
CA ARG A 331 5.26 7.60 25.62
C ARG A 331 6.76 7.82 25.49
N ASP A 332 7.36 7.42 24.37
CA ASP A 332 8.80 7.57 24.15
C ASP A 332 9.19 9.06 24.16
N ARG A 333 8.36 9.91 23.54
CA ARG A 333 8.52 11.36 23.59
C ARG A 333 8.30 11.96 24.99
N SER A 334 7.37 11.44 25.79
CA SER A 334 7.25 11.82 27.21
C SER A 334 8.49 11.42 28.00
N SER A 335 9.00 10.19 27.85
CA SER A 335 10.19 9.72 28.56
C SER A 335 11.46 10.52 28.20
N LEU A 336 11.57 10.96 26.95
CA LEU A 336 12.63 11.87 26.50
C LEU A 336 12.47 13.28 27.11
N GLN A 337 11.24 13.78 27.28
CA GLN A 337 11.00 15.06 27.94
C GLN A 337 11.24 15.00 29.46
N ASP A 338 10.84 13.91 30.13
CA ASP A 338 11.15 13.66 31.55
C ASP A 338 12.66 13.59 31.80
N THR A 339 13.41 13.01 30.85
CA THR A 339 14.89 12.94 30.89
C THR A 339 15.53 14.33 30.69
N ILE A 340 14.91 15.21 29.91
CA ILE A 340 15.39 16.59 29.71
C ILE A 340 15.03 17.49 30.91
N GLU A 341 13.84 17.36 31.50
CA GLU A 341 13.47 18.14 32.69
C GLU A 341 14.30 17.76 33.94
N THR A 342 14.66 16.48 34.10
CA THR A 342 15.60 16.05 35.14
C THR A 342 17.04 16.51 34.89
N ALA A 343 17.46 16.69 33.64
CA ALA A 343 18.78 17.22 33.30
C ALA A 343 18.92 18.75 33.47
N PHE A 344 17.81 19.51 33.43
CA PHE A 344 17.80 20.98 33.46
C PHE A 344 17.22 21.61 34.75
N SER A 345 16.96 20.82 35.79
CA SER A 345 16.56 21.38 37.11
C SER A 345 17.73 22.12 37.77
N PRO A 346 17.65 23.45 38.00
CA PRO A 346 18.71 24.19 38.66
C PRO A 346 18.69 23.92 40.16
N THR A 347 19.57 23.04 40.65
CA THR A 347 19.83 22.92 42.10
C THR A 347 20.38 24.24 42.62
N LEU A 348 19.58 24.92 43.46
CA LEU A 348 19.98 26.10 44.21
C LEU A 348 21.28 25.80 44.99
N PRO A 349 22.34 26.63 44.88
CA PRO A 349 23.52 26.47 45.71
C PRO A 349 23.16 26.70 47.19
N PRO A 350 23.70 25.91 48.13
CA PRO A 350 23.40 26.07 49.55
C PRO A 350 23.91 27.41 50.06
N ALA A 351 23.14 28.01 50.99
CA ALA A 351 23.41 29.34 51.52
C ALA A 351 24.80 29.44 52.19
N THR A 352 25.50 30.54 51.94
CA THR A 352 26.83 30.84 52.46
C THR A 352 26.82 31.02 53.99
N GLN A 353 27.43 30.08 54.71
CA GLN A 353 27.90 30.34 56.07
C GLN A 353 29.28 31.02 56.03
N LYS A 354 29.44 32.02 56.89
CA LYS A 354 30.58 32.94 56.94
C LYS A 354 31.77 32.29 57.65
N PRO A 355 32.93 32.05 57.00
CA PRO A 355 34.09 31.47 57.66
C PRO A 355 34.75 32.47 58.62
N THR A 356 35.03 32.03 59.85
CA THR A 356 35.83 32.77 60.83
C THR A 356 37.30 32.77 60.41
N THR A 357 37.95 33.93 60.48
CA THR A 357 39.37 34.10 60.13
C THR A 357 40.28 33.26 61.03
N THR A 358 41.19 32.48 60.44
CA THR A 358 42.40 32.01 61.13
C THR A 358 43.54 32.00 60.13
N VAL A 359 44.61 32.73 60.46
CA VAL A 359 45.76 32.94 59.58
C VAL A 359 46.83 31.91 59.88
N HIS A 360 47.24 31.13 58.88
CA HIS A 360 48.54 30.45 58.89
C HIS A 360 49.24 30.57 57.54
N THR A 361 50.55 30.78 57.60
CA THR A 361 51.41 31.26 56.52
C THR A 361 51.95 30.15 55.62
N CYS A 362 51.95 30.37 54.31
CA CYS A 362 52.67 29.52 53.37
C CYS A 362 54.18 29.80 53.41
N LYS A 363 54.99 28.73 53.40
CA LYS A 363 56.41 28.78 52.98
C LYS A 363 56.57 27.98 51.69
N TYR A 364 57.26 28.57 50.72
CA TYR A 364 57.69 27.89 49.50
C TYR A 364 58.87 26.95 49.75
N SER A 365 59.01 25.92 48.92
CA SER A 365 60.27 25.25 48.65
C SER A 365 60.24 24.73 47.21
N ALA A 366 61.25 25.08 46.42
CA ALA A 366 61.37 24.68 45.01
C ALA A 366 62.16 23.37 44.88
N ILE A 367 61.92 22.62 43.80
CA ILE A 367 62.78 21.51 43.37
C ILE A 367 63.10 21.67 41.89
N THR A 368 64.38 21.50 41.54
CA THR A 368 64.97 21.78 40.24
C THR A 368 65.16 20.54 39.38
N SER A 369 64.84 20.69 38.08
CA SER A 369 65.48 20.09 36.89
C SER A 369 66.50 18.94 37.05
N SER A 370 66.32 17.87 36.26
CA SER A 370 67.40 17.39 35.38
C SER A 370 66.87 16.82 34.05
N LYS A 371 67.69 16.90 32.99
CA LYS A 371 67.41 16.40 31.63
C LYS A 371 67.98 14.99 31.45
N TYR A 372 67.45 14.20 30.51
CA TYR A 372 68.28 13.30 29.70
C TYR A 372 67.65 13.03 28.32
N PHE A 373 68.47 13.08 27.27
CA PHE A 373 68.20 12.62 25.90
C PHE A 373 69.03 11.34 25.65
N PRO A 374 68.65 10.50 24.69
CA PRO A 374 69.65 9.80 23.89
C PRO A 374 69.43 9.99 22.38
N GLU A 375 70.54 9.99 21.63
CA GLU A 375 70.59 9.99 20.16
C GLU A 375 70.80 8.57 19.60
N THR A 376 70.35 8.38 18.35
CA THR A 376 70.87 7.50 17.26
C THR A 376 71.37 6.08 17.54
N ASP A 377 70.80 5.12 16.79
CA ASP A 377 71.47 4.55 15.60
C ASP A 377 70.45 4.51 14.44
#